data_AF-A0A7G7KQD4-F1
#
_entry.id   AF-A0A7G7KQD4-F1
#
_cell.length_a   1.000
_cell.length_b   1.000
_cell.length_c   1.000
_cell.angle_alpha   90.00
_cell.angle_beta   90.00
_cell.angle_gamma   90.00
#
_symmetry.space_group_name_H-M   'P 1'
#
loop_
_entity.id
_entity.type
_entity.pdbx_description
1 polymer ?
#
loop_
_entity_poly.entity_id
_entity_poly.type
_entity_poly.pdbx_seq_one_letter_code
_entity_poly.pdbx_strand_id
1 'polypeptide(L)'
;MAAQRSARLLVALALASGLAVQAQDLVGCRLVGASLQCIPGVTESAQQQISTFRNQISADLELEGAIQQQINGLQSLVIAGEAIEGGLLQATIYADADAALATPQYHWYRRSPDATTWLLIESAQGTIYVPAPVDVGQNLIVVAVVIQDGQVKRIASAPVGPVLAP
;
A
#
# COMPACT_ATOMS: atom_id res chain seq x y z
N MET A 1 -21.31 44.25 71.95
CA MET A 1 -22.54 45.08 71.92
C MET A 1 -22.75 45.56 70.49
N ALA A 2 -23.99 45.51 70.04
CA ALA A 2 -24.42 45.40 68.64
C ALA A 2 -24.28 46.66 67.78
N ALA A 3 -24.21 46.47 66.46
CA ALA A 3 -24.91 47.32 65.49
C ALA A 3 -25.06 46.61 64.13
N GLN A 4 -26.30 46.20 63.84
CA GLN A 4 -26.82 45.82 62.54
C GLN A 4 -26.83 47.02 61.60
N ARG A 5 -26.57 46.83 60.29
CA ARG A 5 -27.32 47.56 59.24
C ARG A 5 -27.25 46.91 57.86
N SER A 6 -28.44 46.87 57.29
CA SER A 6 -28.91 46.19 56.09
C SER A 6 -28.40 46.76 54.75
N ALA A 7 -28.52 45.89 53.74
CA ALA A 7 -28.93 46.16 52.35
C ALA A 7 -27.89 46.74 51.36
N ARG A 8 -27.62 46.01 50.26
CA ARG A 8 -28.29 46.16 48.95
C ARG A 8 -27.66 45.23 47.90
N LEU A 9 -28.52 44.79 46.98
CA LEU A 9 -28.24 44.04 45.74
C LEU A 9 -27.00 44.54 44.99
N LEU A 10 -26.24 43.60 44.42
CA LEU A 10 -25.67 43.75 43.07
C LEU A 10 -25.67 42.39 42.36
N VAL A 11 -26.46 42.32 41.29
CA VAL A 11 -26.43 41.28 40.26
C VAL A 11 -25.11 41.41 39.50
N ALA A 12 -24.36 40.32 39.35
CA ALA A 12 -23.27 40.23 38.39
C ALA A 12 -23.46 38.94 37.57
N LEU A 13 -24.01 39.10 36.36
CA LEU A 13 -23.93 38.12 35.28
C LEU A 13 -22.46 38.07 34.83
N ALA A 14 -21.80 36.91 34.97
CA ALA A 14 -20.49 36.69 34.38
C ALA A 14 -20.36 35.27 33.80
N LEU A 15 -20.49 35.25 32.47
CA LEU A 15 -19.62 34.55 31.51
C LEU A 15 -19.57 33.01 31.55
N ALA A 16 -20.08 32.45 30.45
CA ALA A 16 -19.95 31.08 30.01
C ALA A 16 -18.49 30.59 30.05
N SER A 17 -18.19 29.73 31.01
CA SER A 17 -17.05 28.82 30.92
C SER A 17 -17.43 27.68 29.97
N GLY A 18 -17.06 27.83 28.71
CA GLY A 18 -17.02 26.74 27.75
C GLY A 18 -16.05 25.67 28.25
N LEU A 19 -16.60 24.59 28.81
CA LEU A 19 -15.85 23.36 29.01
C LEU A 19 -15.64 22.75 27.63
N ALA A 20 -14.44 22.90 27.09
CA ALA A 20 -13.94 22.09 26.00
C ALA A 20 -13.89 20.63 26.50
N VAL A 21 -14.97 19.90 26.29
CA VAL A 21 -15.00 18.46 26.50
C VAL A 21 -14.11 17.86 25.42
N GLN A 22 -12.95 17.36 25.83
CA GLN A 22 -12.10 16.51 25.00
C GLN A 22 -12.96 15.32 24.57
N ALA A 23 -13.38 15.29 23.30
CA ALA A 23 -14.04 14.13 22.71
C ALA A 23 -13.00 13.01 22.64
N GLN A 24 -12.91 12.22 23.70
CA GLN A 24 -12.24 10.93 23.65
C GLN A 24 -13.11 10.05 22.74
N ASP A 25 -12.57 9.65 21.59
CA ASP A 25 -13.21 8.76 20.63
C ASP A 25 -13.67 7.48 21.36
N LEU A 26 -14.98 7.38 21.62
CA LEU A 26 -15.57 6.16 22.17
C LEU A 26 -15.61 5.15 21.03
N VAL A 27 -14.60 4.29 20.96
CA VAL A 27 -14.45 3.28 19.90
C VAL A 27 -15.66 2.34 19.88
N GLY A 28 -16.34 2.28 18.74
CA GLY A 28 -17.56 1.47 18.56
C GLY A 28 -18.87 2.20 18.87
N CYS A 29 -18.82 3.50 19.20
CA CYS A 29 -19.99 4.32 19.44
C CYS A 29 -20.10 5.49 18.46
N ARG A 30 -21.31 5.74 17.97
CA ARG A 30 -21.62 6.89 17.11
C ARG A 30 -22.71 7.75 17.76
N LEU A 31 -22.49 9.05 17.81
CA LEU A 31 -23.54 10.02 18.14
C LEU A 31 -24.53 10.12 16.96
N VAL A 32 -25.79 9.82 17.23
CA VAL A 32 -26.89 9.98 16.27
C VAL A 32 -27.94 10.88 16.94
N GLY A 33 -28.02 12.13 16.51
CA GLY A 33 -28.81 13.16 17.21
C GLY A 33 -28.19 13.51 18.56
N ALA A 34 -28.94 13.30 19.65
CA ALA A 34 -28.49 13.48 21.03
C ALA A 34 -28.26 12.15 21.79
N SER A 35 -28.40 11.00 21.12
CA SER A 35 -28.17 9.68 21.72
C SER A 35 -26.90 9.04 21.19
N LEU A 36 -26.13 8.45 22.10
CA LEU A 36 -24.88 7.76 21.82
C LEU A 36 -25.21 6.28 21.55
N GLN A 37 -25.10 5.87 20.28
CA GLN A 37 -25.43 4.51 19.84
C GLN A 37 -24.14 3.69 19.76
N CYS A 38 -23.96 2.74 20.68
CA CYS A 38 -22.82 1.82 20.67
C CYS A 38 -23.24 0.46 20.11
N ILE A 39 -22.36 -0.18 19.34
CA ILE A 39 -22.56 -1.57 18.91
C ILE A 39 -22.21 -2.48 20.10
N PRO A 40 -23.15 -3.28 20.64
CA PRO A 40 -22.86 -4.17 21.76
C PRO A 40 -21.79 -5.21 21.40
N GLY A 41 -20.80 -5.40 22.26
CA GLY A 41 -19.74 -6.41 22.11
C GLY A 41 -18.49 -5.94 21.35
N VAL A 42 -18.44 -4.67 20.97
CA VAL A 42 -17.33 -4.07 20.24
C VAL A 42 -16.50 -3.23 21.21
N THR A 43 -15.48 -3.85 21.82
CA THR A 43 -14.54 -3.20 22.75
C THR A 43 -13.30 -2.71 22.03
N GLU A 44 -12.61 -1.67 22.55
CA GLU A 44 -11.29 -1.20 22.07
C GLU A 44 -10.33 -2.35 21.65
N SER A 45 -10.28 -3.40 22.48
CA SER A 45 -9.48 -4.60 22.23
C SER A 45 -9.94 -5.41 21.00
N ALA A 46 -11.24 -5.51 20.73
CA ALA A 46 -11.77 -6.20 19.56
C ALA A 46 -11.43 -5.44 18.27
N GLN A 47 -11.50 -4.10 18.25
CA GLN A 47 -11.04 -3.31 17.11
C GLN A 47 -9.53 -3.42 16.89
N GLN A 48 -8.74 -3.39 17.96
CA GLN A 48 -7.28 -3.58 17.87
C GLN A 48 -6.93 -4.99 17.37
N GLN A 49 -7.71 -5.98 17.77
CA GLN A 49 -7.56 -7.35 17.27
C GLN A 49 -7.88 -7.40 15.78
N ILE A 50 -8.98 -6.78 15.33
CA ILE A 50 -9.36 -6.71 13.93
C ILE A 50 -8.31 -5.97 13.09
N SER A 51 -7.74 -4.85 13.58
CA SER A 51 -6.69 -4.12 12.84
C SER A 51 -5.40 -4.94 12.74
N THR A 52 -5.02 -5.64 13.80
CA THR A 52 -3.87 -6.55 13.80
C THR A 52 -4.06 -7.69 12.82
N PHE A 53 -5.23 -8.35 12.83
CA PHE A 53 -5.57 -9.39 11.87
C PHE A 53 -5.57 -8.86 10.44
N ARG A 54 -6.07 -7.64 10.17
CA ARG A 54 -6.04 -7.04 8.84
C ARG A 54 -4.62 -6.79 8.34
N ASN A 55 -3.73 -6.32 9.22
CA ASN A 55 -2.33 -6.11 8.87
C ASN A 55 -1.63 -7.44 8.58
N GLN A 56 -1.90 -8.47 9.39
CA GLN A 56 -1.39 -9.83 9.16
C GLN A 56 -1.90 -10.41 7.84
N ILE A 57 -3.21 -10.31 7.56
CA ILE A 57 -3.81 -10.74 6.29
C ILE A 57 -3.18 -10.00 5.11
N SER A 58 -2.91 -8.70 5.24
CA SER A 58 -2.27 -7.93 4.17
C SER A 58 -0.83 -8.39 3.93
N ALA A 59 -0.06 -8.63 4.99
CA ALA A 59 1.29 -9.15 4.89
C ALA A 59 1.35 -10.58 4.35
N ASP A 60 0.41 -11.44 4.77
CA ASP A 60 0.27 -12.80 4.27
C ASP A 60 -0.17 -12.79 2.80
N LEU A 61 -1.07 -11.89 2.38
CA LEU A 61 -1.44 -11.72 0.97
C LEU A 61 -0.27 -11.21 0.11
N GLU A 62 0.61 -10.36 0.65
CA GLU A 62 1.83 -9.94 -0.04
C GLU A 62 2.84 -11.10 -0.17
N LEU A 63 2.98 -11.91 0.87
CA LEU A 63 3.81 -13.11 0.87
C LEU A 63 3.22 -14.20 -0.07
N GLU A 64 1.91 -14.42 -0.02
CA GLU A 64 1.18 -15.34 -0.89
C GLU A 64 1.19 -14.86 -2.34
N GLY A 65 1.05 -13.56 -2.59
CA GLY A 65 1.22 -12.95 -3.92
C GLY A 65 2.64 -13.14 -4.49
N ALA A 66 3.65 -13.17 -3.62
CA ALA A 66 5.02 -13.53 -3.98
C ALA A 66 5.22 -15.06 -4.15
N ILE A 67 4.41 -15.88 -3.48
CA ILE A 67 4.39 -17.35 -3.61
C ILE A 67 3.55 -17.80 -4.82
N GLN A 68 2.69 -16.96 -5.38
CA GLN A 68 1.75 -17.35 -6.43
C GLN A 68 2.42 -17.54 -7.81
N GLN A 69 2.87 -18.79 -7.99
CA GLN A 69 3.12 -19.51 -9.24
C GLN A 69 4.50 -19.30 -9.89
N GLN A 70 5.53 -19.74 -9.18
CA GLN A 70 6.82 -20.10 -9.77
C GLN A 70 6.62 -20.95 -11.04
N ILE A 71 7.16 -20.48 -12.15
CA ILE A 71 7.23 -21.23 -13.40
C ILE A 71 8.18 -22.41 -13.17
N ASN A 72 7.74 -23.64 -13.46
CA ASN A 72 8.56 -24.82 -13.15
C ASN A 72 9.85 -24.77 -13.98
N GLY A 73 10.99 -24.91 -13.30
CA GLY A 73 12.31 -24.84 -13.94
C GLY A 73 12.80 -23.42 -14.23
N LEU A 74 12.03 -22.38 -13.90
CA LEU A 74 12.47 -20.99 -13.97
C LEU A 74 12.98 -20.56 -12.59
N GLN A 75 14.25 -20.16 -12.52
CA GLN A 75 14.90 -19.76 -11.27
C GLN A 75 14.72 -18.28 -10.98
N SER A 76 14.98 -17.41 -11.95
CA SER A 76 14.86 -15.96 -11.77
C SER A 76 14.61 -15.21 -13.08
N LEU A 77 14.06 -14.01 -12.94
CA LEU A 77 13.93 -13.00 -13.99
C LEU A 77 14.74 -11.77 -13.58
N VAL A 78 15.73 -11.41 -14.37
CA VAL A 78 16.66 -10.31 -14.05
C VAL A 78 16.60 -9.26 -15.14
N ILE A 79 16.60 -7.98 -14.74
CA ILE A 79 16.80 -6.86 -15.64
C ILE A 79 18.29 -6.53 -15.67
N ALA A 80 18.90 -6.60 -16.85
CA ALA A 80 20.26 -6.14 -17.11
C ALA A 80 20.24 -4.75 -17.76
N GLY A 81 21.26 -3.93 -17.49
CA GLY A 81 21.36 -2.55 -17.96
C GLY A 81 21.20 -1.54 -16.83
N GLU A 82 21.48 -0.28 -17.14
CA GLU A 82 21.32 0.83 -16.20
C GLU A 82 19.96 1.52 -16.43
N ALA A 83 19.26 1.82 -15.33
CA ALA A 83 17.99 2.53 -15.38
C ALA A 83 18.24 4.02 -15.63
N ILE A 84 18.46 4.38 -16.89
CA ILE A 84 18.66 5.76 -17.36
C ILE A 84 17.69 5.99 -18.52
N GLU A 85 17.13 7.20 -18.63
CA GLU A 85 16.32 7.61 -19.76
C GLU A 85 17.05 7.36 -21.09
N GLY A 86 16.39 6.69 -22.04
CA GLY A 86 17.00 6.31 -23.31
C GLY A 86 17.98 5.14 -23.22
N GLY A 87 18.30 4.65 -22.03
CA GLY A 87 19.13 3.46 -21.80
C GLY A 87 18.42 2.17 -22.21
N LEU A 88 19.18 1.09 -22.44
CA LEU A 88 18.62 -0.20 -22.80
C LEU A 88 18.54 -1.10 -21.57
N LEU A 89 17.33 -1.51 -21.21
CA LEU A 89 17.07 -2.54 -20.21
C LEU A 89 16.70 -3.86 -20.91
N GLN A 90 17.35 -4.94 -20.51
CA GLN A 90 17.16 -6.28 -21.07
C GLN A 90 16.71 -7.24 -19.96
N ALA A 91 15.49 -7.74 -20.08
CA ALA A 91 14.97 -8.82 -19.27
C ALA A 91 15.58 -10.16 -19.71
N THR A 92 16.10 -10.92 -18.76
CA THR A 92 16.71 -12.23 -18.96
C THR A 92 16.15 -13.22 -17.96
N ILE A 93 15.71 -14.37 -18.46
CA ILE A 93 15.29 -15.49 -17.61
C ILE A 93 16.48 -16.41 -17.39
N TYR A 94 16.70 -16.77 -16.12
CA TYR A 94 17.58 -17.86 -15.73
C TYR A 94 16.72 -19.07 -15.33
N ALA A 95 17.03 -20.21 -15.92
CA ALA A 95 16.25 -21.44 -15.81
C ALA A 95 17.19 -22.63 -15.63
N ASP A 96 16.65 -23.72 -15.09
CA ASP A 96 17.34 -25.00 -15.05
C ASP A 96 17.62 -25.46 -16.49
N ALA A 97 18.79 -26.07 -16.72
CA ALA A 97 19.23 -26.45 -18.06
C ALA A 97 18.27 -27.44 -18.75
N ASP A 98 17.57 -28.25 -17.96
CA ASP A 98 16.61 -29.26 -18.44
C ASP A 98 15.15 -28.74 -18.46
N ALA A 99 14.93 -27.45 -18.13
CA ALA A 99 13.59 -26.88 -18.10
C ALA A 99 13.04 -26.66 -19.51
N ALA A 100 11.98 -27.39 -19.86
CA ALA A 100 11.16 -27.10 -21.03
C ALA A 100 10.23 -25.92 -20.73
N LEU A 101 10.74 -24.70 -20.85
CA LEU A 101 9.96 -23.49 -20.65
C LEU A 101 9.13 -23.15 -21.88
N ALA A 102 7.82 -22.98 -21.69
CA ALA A 102 6.98 -22.35 -22.70
C ALA A 102 7.39 -20.86 -22.86
N THR A 103 7.12 -20.29 -24.04
CA THR A 103 7.50 -18.91 -24.36
C THR A 103 6.78 -17.93 -23.43
N PRO A 104 7.52 -17.13 -22.64
CA PRO A 104 6.92 -16.16 -21.73
C PRO A 104 6.47 -14.90 -22.47
N GLN A 105 5.34 -14.35 -22.00
CA GLN A 105 4.91 -12.98 -22.32
C GLN A 105 5.48 -12.02 -21.28
N TYR A 106 6.01 -10.89 -21.71
CA TYR A 106 6.61 -9.90 -20.82
C TYR A 106 5.75 -8.64 -20.73
N HIS A 107 5.58 -8.15 -19.51
CA HIS A 107 4.89 -6.90 -19.23
C HIS A 107 5.75 -6.05 -18.29
N TRP A 108 6.02 -4.82 -18.70
CA TRP A 108 6.77 -3.87 -17.88
C TRP A 108 5.84 -2.99 -17.06
N TYR A 109 6.28 -2.65 -15.86
CA TYR A 109 5.55 -1.80 -14.95
C TYR A 109 6.47 -0.73 -14.38
N ARG A 110 5.87 0.41 -14.02
CA ARG A 110 6.54 1.51 -13.32
C ARG A 110 5.83 1.85 -12.03
N ARG A 111 6.58 2.41 -11.09
CA ARG A 111 6.03 2.88 -9.81
C ARG A 111 6.88 3.99 -9.23
N SER A 112 6.23 5.05 -8.73
CA SER A 112 6.90 6.09 -7.97
C SER A 112 7.52 5.50 -6.69
N PRO A 113 8.64 6.03 -6.17
CA PRO A 113 9.26 5.49 -4.97
C PRO A 113 8.36 5.47 -3.72
N ASP A 114 7.39 6.38 -3.65
CA ASP A 114 6.41 6.56 -2.58
C ASP A 114 5.08 5.82 -2.83
N ALA A 115 4.87 5.28 -4.04
CA ALA A 115 3.65 4.57 -4.39
C ALA A 115 3.73 3.08 -4.03
N THR A 116 2.57 2.50 -3.70
CA THR A 116 2.44 1.06 -3.44
C THR A 116 2.03 0.29 -4.69
N THR A 117 1.33 0.93 -5.64
CA THR A 117 0.76 0.29 -6.82
C THR A 117 1.66 0.41 -8.05
N TRP A 118 1.93 -0.72 -8.71
CA TRP A 118 2.61 -0.78 -10.00
C TRP A 118 1.65 -0.45 -11.15
N LEU A 119 2.06 0.46 -12.04
CA LEU A 119 1.33 0.84 -13.24
C LEU A 119 1.89 0.11 -14.46
N LEU A 120 1.02 -0.55 -15.22
CA LEU A 120 1.38 -1.22 -16.47
C LEU A 120 1.82 -0.19 -17.53
N ILE A 121 2.88 -0.53 -18.25
CA ILE A 121 3.33 0.21 -19.44
C ILE A 121 2.85 -0.56 -20.67
N GLU A 122 1.68 -0.19 -21.23
CA GLU A 122 0.98 -0.98 -22.26
C GLU A 122 1.80 -1.22 -23.54
N SER A 123 2.64 -0.26 -23.91
CA SER A 123 3.52 -0.34 -25.09
C SER A 123 4.73 -1.24 -24.88
N ALA A 124 5.07 -1.58 -23.64
CA ALA A 124 6.27 -2.31 -23.28
C ALA A 124 5.97 -3.80 -23.13
N GLN A 125 5.95 -4.48 -24.28
CA GLN A 125 5.75 -5.91 -24.39
C GLN A 125 6.96 -6.52 -25.07
N GLY A 126 7.75 -7.27 -24.31
CA GLY A 126 8.99 -7.89 -24.81
C GLY A 126 10.11 -7.88 -23.80
N THR A 127 11.24 -8.44 -24.21
CA THR A 127 12.42 -8.59 -23.35
C THR A 127 13.24 -7.31 -23.25
N ILE A 128 13.02 -6.33 -24.11
CA ILE A 128 13.74 -5.06 -24.12
C ILE A 128 12.78 -3.94 -23.73
N TYR A 129 13.26 -3.03 -22.89
CA TYR A 129 12.61 -1.77 -22.61
C TYR A 129 13.61 -0.62 -22.65
N VAL A 130 13.18 0.51 -23.20
CA VAL A 130 13.96 1.75 -23.20
C VAL A 130 13.19 2.75 -22.36
N PRO A 131 13.69 3.13 -21.16
CA PRO A 131 13.00 4.09 -20.30
C PRO A 131 12.74 5.41 -21.01
N ALA A 132 11.51 5.90 -20.89
CA ALA A 132 11.07 7.15 -21.50
C ALA A 132 11.20 8.31 -20.48
N PRO A 133 11.10 9.59 -20.91
CA PRO A 133 11.17 10.74 -19.99
C PRO A 133 10.17 10.66 -18.83
N VAL A 134 9.01 10.04 -19.06
CA VAL A 134 7.96 9.84 -18.04
C VAL A 134 8.35 8.84 -16.94
N ASP A 135 9.37 8.01 -17.18
CA ASP A 135 9.84 7.03 -16.21
C ASP A 135 10.94 7.58 -15.30
N VAL A 136 11.49 8.78 -15.59
CA VAL A 136 12.52 9.42 -14.74
C VAL A 136 12.01 9.57 -13.30
N GLY A 137 12.82 9.13 -12.34
CA GLY A 137 12.48 9.09 -10.92
C GLY A 137 11.57 7.93 -10.51
N GLN A 138 11.13 7.07 -11.44
CA GLN A 138 10.31 5.90 -11.16
C GLN A 138 11.19 4.65 -11.02
N ASN A 139 10.68 3.63 -10.32
CA ASN A 139 11.23 2.28 -10.35
C ASN A 139 10.54 1.47 -11.46
N LEU A 140 11.26 0.52 -12.04
CA LEU A 140 10.78 -0.39 -13.08
C LEU A 140 10.87 -1.84 -12.64
N ILE A 141 9.87 -2.65 -13.02
CA ILE A 141 9.93 -4.11 -12.97
C ILE A 141 9.46 -4.68 -14.31
N VAL A 142 9.81 -5.94 -14.54
CA VAL A 142 9.23 -6.75 -15.61
C VAL A 142 8.60 -8.00 -15.01
N VAL A 143 7.43 -8.38 -15.52
CA VAL A 143 6.73 -9.62 -15.16
C VAL A 143 6.67 -10.51 -16.38
N ALA A 144 7.20 -11.72 -16.26
CA ALA A 144 7.03 -12.78 -17.25
C ALA A 144 5.83 -13.65 -16.88
N VAL A 145 4.97 -13.93 -17.86
CA VAL A 145 3.74 -14.73 -17.72
C VAL A 145 3.83 -15.92 -18.66
N VAL A 146 3.55 -17.12 -18.14
CA VAL A 146 3.57 -18.37 -18.90
C VAL A 146 2.30 -19.17 -18.59
N ILE A 147 1.75 -19.83 -19.60
CA ILE A 147 0.71 -20.85 -19.39
C ILE A 147 1.40 -22.21 -19.36
N GLN A 148 1.40 -22.87 -18.20
CA GLN A 148 1.98 -24.19 -18.00
C GLN A 148 0.94 -25.10 -17.38
N ASP A 149 0.69 -26.26 -17.98
CA ASP A 149 -0.30 -27.24 -17.52
C ASP A 149 -1.72 -26.64 -17.35
N GLY A 150 -2.06 -25.66 -18.20
CA GLY A 150 -3.33 -24.93 -18.13
C GLY A 150 -3.42 -23.88 -17.02
N GLN A 151 -2.35 -23.65 -16.25
CA GLN A 151 -2.27 -22.63 -15.21
C GLN A 151 -1.42 -21.43 -15.64
N VAL A 152 -1.85 -20.22 -15.26
CA VAL A 152 -1.17 -18.96 -15.58
C VAL A 152 -0.13 -18.63 -14.50
N LYS A 153 1.11 -19.00 -14.78
CA LYS A 153 2.25 -18.78 -13.90
C LYS A 153 2.93 -17.45 -14.18
N ARG A 154 3.50 -16.84 -13.14
CA ARG A 154 4.09 -15.50 -13.21
C ARG A 154 5.37 -15.42 -12.41
N ILE A 155 6.33 -14.66 -12.92
CA ILE A 155 7.50 -14.25 -12.14
C ILE A 155 7.81 -12.78 -12.41
N ALA A 156 8.12 -12.05 -11.35
CA ALA A 156 8.57 -10.67 -11.42
C ALA A 156 10.08 -10.58 -11.23
N SER A 157 10.71 -9.58 -11.84
CA SER A 157 12.08 -9.21 -11.54
C SER A 157 12.18 -8.48 -10.20
N ALA A 158 13.41 -8.33 -9.71
CA ALA A 158 13.71 -7.27 -8.75
C ALA A 158 13.44 -5.88 -9.40
N PRO A 159 13.02 -4.87 -8.61
CA PRO A 159 12.93 -3.49 -9.09
C PRO A 159 14.30 -2.93 -9.48
N VAL A 160 14.35 -2.14 -10.55
CA VAL A 160 15.50 -1.32 -10.93
C VAL A 160 15.11 0.16 -10.93
N GLY A 161 16.08 1.03 -10.65
CA GLY A 161 15.86 2.48 -10.57
C GLY A 161 16.18 3.05 -9.17
N PRO A 162 15.79 4.31 -8.91
CA PRO A 162 14.99 5.17 -9.78
C PRO A 162 15.65 5.45 -11.13
N VAL A 163 14.87 5.57 -12.20
CA VAL A 163 15.42 5.93 -13.53
C VAL A 163 16.06 7.31 -13.47
N LEU A 164 17.29 7.42 -13.91
CA LEU A 164 18.03 8.68 -13.96
C LEU A 164 17.75 9.43 -15.27
N ALA A 165 17.82 10.76 -15.22
CA ALA A 165 17.90 11.58 -16.43
C ALA A 165 19.25 11.33 -17.16
N PRO A 166 19.32 11.58 -18.48
CA PRO A 166 20.51 11.31 -19.28
C PRO A 166 21.66 12.29 -19.02
#